data_AF-A0A6G8BRQ4-F1
#
_entry.id   AF-A0A6G8BRQ4-F1
#
_cell.length_a   1.000
_cell.length_b   1.000
_cell.length_c   1.000
_cell.angle_alpha   90.00
_cell.angle_beta   90.00
_cell.angle_gamma   90.00
#
_symmetry.space_group_name_H-M   'P 1'
#
loop_
_entity.id
_entity.type
_entity.pdbx_description
1 polymer ?
#
loop_
_entity_poly.entity_id
_entity_poly.type
_entity_poly.pdbx_seq_one_letter_code
_entity_poly.pdbx_strand_id
1 'polypeptide(L)' 'MASEYANVRYRYRKTPGTGPWTGSTWSGTVKSKSETLVMQSLRDKHKGYEIELVEIKWR' A
#
# COMPACT_ATOMS: atom_id res chain seq x y z
N MET A 1 -19.71 -3.60 11.35
CA MET A 1 -18.65 -3.73 10.32
C MET A 1 -17.35 -3.97 11.05
N ALA A 2 -16.72 -5.13 10.88
CA ALA A 2 -15.43 -5.43 11.51
C ALA A 2 -14.33 -4.60 10.83
N SER A 3 -13.55 -3.86 11.61
CA SER A 3 -12.38 -3.15 11.10
C SER A 3 -11.17 -4.06 11.30
N GLU A 4 -10.47 -4.38 10.24
CA GLU A 4 -9.34 -5.32 10.25
C GLU A 4 -8.04 -4.53 10.22
N TYR A 5 -7.07 -4.89 11.06
CA TYR A 5 -5.78 -4.21 11.06
C TYR A 5 -4.89 -4.82 9.99
N ALA A 6 -4.35 -3.99 9.11
CA ALA A 6 -3.43 -4.42 8.06
C ALA A 6 -2.06 -3.82 8.29
N ASN A 7 -1.03 -4.65 8.19
CA ASN A 7 0.36 -4.23 8.06
C ASN A 7 0.83 -4.58 6.65
N VAL A 8 1.22 -3.57 5.89
CA VAL A 8 1.43 -3.64 4.46
C VAL A 8 2.83 -3.17 4.14
N ARG A 9 3.66 -4.04 3.59
CA ARG A 9 4.93 -3.65 2.97
C ARG A 9 4.69 -3.39 1.49
N TYR A 10 5.16 -2.25 1.03
CA TYR A 10 5.06 -1.83 -0.36
C TYR A 10 6.34 -1.11 -0.77
N ARG A 11 6.59 -1.06 -2.07
CA ARG A 11 7.62 -0.22 -2.65
C ARG A 11 6.97 0.76 -3.61
N TYR A 12 7.51 1.96 -3.69
CA TYR A 12 7.01 2.98 -4.58
C TYR A 12 8.16 3.69 -5.30
N ARG A 13 7.91 4.18 -6.51
CA ARG A 13 8.87 4.99 -7.27
C ARG A 13 8.17 6.15 -7.96
N LYS A 14 8.84 7.30 -7.98
CA LYS A 14 8.27 8.53 -8.57
C LYS A 14 8.22 8.47 -10.08
N THR A 15 9.25 7.90 -10.70
CA THR A 15 9.39 7.79 -12.14
C THR A 15 9.07 6.36 -12.54
N PRO A 16 7.91 6.09 -13.16
CA PRO A 16 7.57 4.77 -13.63
C PRO A 16 8.61 4.26 -14.63
N GLY A 17 8.94 2.99 -14.55
CA GLY A 17 9.90 2.32 -15.44
C GLY A 17 11.39 2.63 -15.23
N THR A 18 11.77 3.78 -14.67
CA THR A 18 13.19 4.26 -14.69
C THR A 18 13.74 4.70 -13.33
N GLY A 19 12.90 4.92 -12.32
CA GLY A 19 13.34 5.33 -10.99
C GLY A 19 13.69 4.17 -10.04
N PRO A 20 14.56 4.40 -9.04
CA PRO A 20 14.82 3.42 -7.99
C PRO A 20 13.55 3.19 -7.15
N TRP A 21 13.34 1.93 -6.76
CA TRP A 21 12.26 1.58 -5.84
C TRP A 21 12.58 2.03 -4.43
N THR A 22 11.64 2.71 -3.78
CA THR A 22 11.72 3.08 -2.37
C THR A 22 10.80 2.16 -1.56
N GLY A 23 11.37 1.37 -0.67
CA GLY A 23 10.60 0.50 0.24
C GLY A 23 9.95 1.31 1.37
N SER A 24 8.70 1.00 1.70
CA SER A 24 8.01 1.57 2.86
C SER A 24 7.02 0.56 3.45
N THR A 25 6.64 0.80 4.69
CA THR A 25 5.57 0.05 5.35
C THR A 25 4.41 1.00 5.62
N TRP A 26 3.19 0.51 5.49
CA TRP A 26 1.96 1.17 5.87
C TRP A 26 1.23 0.26 6.84
N SER A 27 0.65 0.84 7.88
CA SER A 27 -0.17 0.11 8.82
C SER A 27 -1.41 0.90 9.13
N GLY A 28 -2.56 0.25 9.14
CA GLY A 28 -3.83 0.91 9.40
C GLY A 28 -4.98 -0.07 9.45
N THR A 29 -6.12 0.42 9.93
CA THR A 29 -7.38 -0.33 9.90
C THR A 29 -8.09 -0.09 8.58
N VAL A 30 -8.56 -1.16 7.96
CA VAL A 30 -9.45 -1.09 6.79
C VAL A 30 -10.80 -1.67 7.14
N LYS A 31 -11.84 -1.16 6.48
CA LYS A 31 -13.24 -1.59 6.72
C LYS A 31 -13.50 -3.05 6.35
N SER A 32 -12.61 -3.69 5.59
CA SER A 32 -12.70 -5.08 5.16
C SER A 32 -11.33 -5.56 4.65
N LYS A 33 -11.05 -6.87 4.69
CA LYS A 33 -9.83 -7.51 4.14
C LYS A 33 -9.80 -7.43 2.62
N SER A 34 -9.55 -6.24 2.08
CA SER A 34 -9.50 -5.99 0.65
C SER A 34 -8.19 -5.33 0.29
N GLU A 35 -7.40 -6.03 -0.53
CA GLU A 35 -6.17 -5.47 -1.12
C GLU A 35 -6.45 -4.22 -1.94
N THR A 36 -7.64 -4.13 -2.55
CA THR A 36 -8.07 -2.96 -3.31
C THR A 36 -8.17 -1.72 -2.43
N LEU A 37 -8.70 -1.84 -1.21
CA LEU A 37 -8.79 -0.71 -0.27
C LEU A 37 -7.41 -0.27 0.22
N VAL A 38 -6.52 -1.23 0.44
CA VAL A 38 -5.12 -0.96 0.79
C VAL A 38 -4.42 -0.23 -0.35
N MET A 39 -4.51 -0.76 -1.58
CA MET A 39 -3.95 -0.14 -2.78
C MET A 39 -4.50 1.26 -3.02
N GLN A 40 -5.79 1.48 -2.81
CA GLN A 40 -6.40 2.80 -2.94
C GLN A 40 -5.81 3.78 -1.92
N SER A 41 -5.67 3.36 -0.66
CA SER A 41 -5.05 4.18 0.40
C SER A 41 -3.59 4.51 0.09
N LEU A 42 -2.83 3.55 -0.47
CA LEU A 42 -1.45 3.77 -0.89
C LEU A 42 -1.37 4.73 -2.09
N ARG A 43 -2.26 4.60 -3.07
CA ARG A 43 -2.35 5.50 -4.24
C ARG A 43 -2.73 6.91 -3.83
N ASP A 44 -3.63 7.07 -2.87
CA ASP A 44 -4.02 8.37 -2.34
C ASP A 44 -2.86 9.05 -1.60
N LYS A 45 -2.03 8.27 -0.89
CA LYS A 45 -0.83 8.77 -0.22
C LYS A 45 0.28 9.15 -1.20
N HIS A 46 0.48 8.35 -2.24
CA HIS A 46 1.57 8.52 -3.21
C HIS A 46 1.02 8.79 -4.62
N LYS A 47 0.34 9.93 -4.79
CA LYS A 47 -0.24 10.32 -6.08
C LYS A 47 0.84 10.50 -7.14
N GLY A 48 0.68 9.81 -8.27
CA GLY A 48 1.62 9.87 -9.40
C GLY A 48 2.86 8.99 -9.23
N TYR A 49 2.94 8.18 -8.18
CA TYR A 49 3.99 7.19 -8.01
C TYR A 49 3.50 5.82 -8.50
N GLU A 50 4.42 5.04 -9.03
CA GLU A 50 4.18 3.62 -9.27
C GLU A 50 4.36 2.88 -7.95
N ILE A 51 3.35 2.12 -7.56
CA ILE A 51 3.31 1.42 -6.27
C ILE A 51 3.22 -0.07 -6.56
N GLU A 52 4.12 -0.83 -5.96
CA GLU A 52 4.08 -2.28 -5.98
C GLU A 52 3.95 -2.80 -4.56
N LEU A 53 3.01 -3.70 -4.39
CA LEU A 53 2.66 -4.26 -3.10
C LEU A 53 3.52 -5.52 -2.87
N VAL A 54 4.26 -5.55 -1.77
CA VAL A 54 5.24 -6.61 -1.47
C VAL A 54 4.63 -7.65 -0.53
N GLU A 55 3.94 -7.21 0.51
CA GLU A 55 3.34 -8.11 1.51
C GLU A 55 2.16 -7.44 2.22
N ILE A 56 1.09 -8.19 2.48
CA ILE A 56 -0.02 -7.78 3.36
C ILE A 56 -0.16 -8.78 4.47
N LYS A 57 -0.09 -8.30 5.71
CA LYS A 57 -0.33 -9.06 6.94
C LYS A 57 -1.57 -8.52 7.63
N TRP A 58 -2.59 -9.36 7.71
CA TRP A 58 -3.82 -9.07 8.45
C TRP A 58 -3.65 -9.47 9.92
N ARG A 59 -4.05 -8.60 10.85
CA ARG A 59 -4.13 -8.85 12.29
C ARG A 59 -5.55 -8.63 12.79
#